data_AF-A0A3Q4I8R9-F1
#
_entry.id   AF-A0A3Q4I8R9-F1
#
_cell.length_a   1.000
_cell.length_b   1.000
_cell.length_c   1.000
_cell.angle_alpha   90.00
_cell.angle_beta   90.00
_cell.angle_gamma   90.00
#
_symmetry.space_group_name_H-M   'P 1'
#
loop_
_entity.id
_entity.type
_entity.pdbx_description
1 polymer ?
#
loop_
_entity_poly.entity_id
_entity_poly.type
_entity_poly.pdbx_seq_one_letter_code
_entity_poly.pdbx_strand_id
1 'polypeptide(L)'
;LQVYQGLDIVTNKVTAEERNQCTHHMIGFVDPLVSTYTVVDFRNKAVALISFLENKLPIIVGGTNYYIESLLWKVLLDTGELRDFHILYNRQKIQDNK
;
A
#
# COMPACT_ATOMS: atom_id res chain seq x y z
N LEU A 1 -5.69 7.09 -8.37
CA LEU A 1 -6.15 8.48 -8.61
C LEU A 1 -6.71 9.15 -7.37
N GLN A 2 -7.63 8.52 -6.62
CA GLN A 2 -8.26 9.14 -5.44
C GLN A 2 -7.29 9.51 -4.29
N VAL A 3 -6.05 9.03 -4.33
CA VAL A 3 -4.99 9.40 -3.38
C VAL A 3 -4.57 10.87 -3.49
N TYR A 4 -4.77 11.52 -4.64
CA TYR A 4 -4.29 12.88 -4.90
C TYR A 4 -5.21 13.97 -4.34
N GLN A 5 -4.61 15.00 -3.74
CA GLN A 5 -5.31 16.19 -3.22
C GLN A 5 -5.94 17.03 -4.34
N GLY A 6 -7.04 17.72 -4.04
CA GLY A 6 -7.66 18.74 -4.90
C GLY A 6 -8.40 18.21 -6.15
N LEU A 7 -8.17 16.97 -6.55
CA LEU A 7 -8.76 16.38 -7.77
C LEU A 7 -10.12 15.69 -7.49
N ASP A 8 -10.98 16.27 -6.68
CA ASP A 8 -12.13 15.56 -6.08
C ASP A 8 -13.20 15.18 -7.13
N ILE A 9 -13.60 16.15 -7.95
CA ILE A 9 -14.63 15.95 -9.00
C ILE A 9 -14.13 14.96 -10.06
N VAL A 10 -12.94 15.21 -10.63
CA VAL A 10 -12.41 14.39 -11.74
C VAL A 10 -12.05 12.96 -11.33
N THR A 11 -11.77 12.72 -10.04
CA THR A 11 -11.48 11.36 -9.54
C THR A 11 -12.68 10.71 -8.85
N ASN A 12 -13.86 11.34 -8.95
CA ASN A 12 -15.11 10.89 -8.34
C ASN A 12 -14.91 10.50 -6.88
N LYS A 13 -14.27 11.39 -6.11
CA LYS A 13 -14.08 11.17 -4.68
C LYS A 13 -15.42 11.24 -3.97
N VAL A 14 -15.58 10.35 -3.01
CA VAL A 14 -16.68 10.38 -2.04
C VAL A 14 -16.74 11.74 -1.35
N THR A 15 -17.95 12.26 -1.19
CA THR A 15 -18.20 13.60 -0.62
C THR A 15 -17.83 13.67 0.85
N ALA A 16 -17.69 14.89 1.39
CA ALA A 16 -17.44 15.06 2.83
C ALA A 16 -18.55 14.45 3.71
N GLU A 17 -19.81 14.54 3.26
CA GLU A 17 -20.97 13.99 3.97
C GLU A 17 -20.90 12.46 4.02
N GLU A 18 -20.67 11.80 2.90
CA GLU A 18 -20.51 10.34 2.83
C GLU A 18 -19.26 9.87 3.61
N ARG A 19 -18.16 10.63 3.56
CA ARG A 19 -16.94 10.34 4.33
C ARG A 19 -17.13 10.42 5.84
N ASN A 20 -18.14 11.14 6.32
CA ASN A 20 -18.43 11.20 7.76
C ASN A 20 -19.16 9.96 8.28
N GLN A 21 -19.70 9.11 7.39
CA GLN A 21 -20.39 7.87 7.79
C GLN A 21 -19.42 6.78 8.25
N CYS A 22 -18.18 6.77 7.76
CA CYS A 22 -17.13 5.88 8.23
C CYS A 22 -15.72 6.43 7.93
N THR A 23 -14.71 6.00 8.69
CA THR A 23 -13.34 6.47 8.47
C THR A 23 -12.78 5.93 7.14
N HIS A 24 -12.47 6.85 6.23
CA HIS A 24 -11.80 6.54 4.97
C HIS A 24 -10.30 6.83 5.08
N HIS A 25 -9.47 5.83 4.83
CA HIS A 25 -8.02 5.98 4.71
C HIS A 25 -7.61 6.19 3.25
N MET A 26 -6.40 6.71 3.03
CA MET A 26 -5.74 6.78 1.71
C MET A 26 -6.50 7.55 0.61
N ILE A 27 -7.26 8.57 0.99
CA ILE A 27 -7.95 9.48 0.07
C ILE A 27 -7.41 10.91 0.21
N GLY A 28 -7.06 11.54 -0.91
CA GLY A 28 -6.67 12.95 -0.96
C GLY A 28 -5.50 13.33 -0.03
N PHE A 29 -4.45 12.51 0.04
CA PHE A 29 -3.30 12.77 0.93
C PHE A 29 -1.99 12.99 0.17
N VAL A 30 -1.93 12.68 -1.12
CA VAL A 30 -0.76 12.87 -1.97
C VAL A 30 -0.86 14.21 -2.68
N ASP A 31 0.19 15.02 -2.60
CA ASP A 31 0.31 16.24 -3.40
C ASP A 31 0.60 15.86 -4.87
N PRO A 32 -0.31 16.17 -5.82
CA PRO A 32 -0.11 15.83 -7.23
C PRO A 32 1.03 16.59 -7.91
N LEU A 33 1.52 17.71 -7.35
CA LEU A 33 2.56 18.55 -7.96
C LEU A 33 3.97 18.13 -7.54
N VAL A 34 4.11 17.45 -6.41
CA VAL A 34 5.42 17.17 -5.79
C VAL A 34 5.74 15.69 -5.75
N SER A 35 4.71 14.82 -5.70
CA SER A 35 4.90 13.40 -5.41
C SER A 35 4.40 12.51 -6.55
N THR A 36 5.27 11.62 -7.02
CA THR A 36 4.84 10.41 -7.71
C THR A 36 4.30 9.42 -6.68
N TYR A 37 3.27 8.66 -7.05
CA TYR A 37 2.68 7.66 -6.16
C TYR A 37 2.55 6.34 -6.91
N THR A 38 3.31 5.35 -6.47
CA THR A 38 3.43 4.05 -7.14
C THR A 38 2.58 2.99 -6.47
N VAL A 39 2.48 1.83 -7.12
CA VAL A 39 1.85 0.64 -6.52
C VAL A 39 2.62 0.14 -5.29
N VAL A 40 3.94 0.32 -5.25
CA VAL A 40 4.78 -0.07 -4.11
C VAL A 40 4.46 0.83 -2.92
N ASP A 41 4.34 2.13 -3.14
CA ASP A 41 3.93 3.10 -2.10
C ASP A 41 2.54 2.77 -1.56
N PHE A 42 1.60 2.45 -2.46
CA PHE A 42 0.28 1.97 -2.08
C PHE A 42 0.35 0.72 -1.21
N ARG A 43 1.03 -0.34 -1.66
CA ARG A 43 1.15 -1.61 -0.93
C ARG A 43 1.70 -1.37 0.46
N ASN A 44 2.85 -0.69 0.55
CA ASN A 44 3.55 -0.52 1.82
C ASN A 44 2.71 0.30 2.81
N LYS A 45 2.05 1.36 2.34
CA LYS A 45 1.17 2.16 3.19
C LYS A 45 -0.10 1.42 3.61
N ALA A 46 -0.72 0.67 2.70
CA ALA A 46 -1.91 -0.12 3.00
C ALA A 46 -1.61 -1.26 3.97
N VAL A 47 -0.50 -1.99 3.80
CA VAL A 47 -0.06 -3.03 4.73
C VAL A 47 0.18 -2.44 6.13
N ALA A 48 0.88 -1.31 6.22
CA ALA A 48 1.10 -0.63 7.49
C ALA A 48 -0.22 -0.19 8.17
N LEU A 49 -1.19 0.31 7.41
CA LEU A 49 -2.51 0.68 7.92
C LEU A 49 -3.31 -0.53 8.38
N ILE A 50 -3.29 -1.63 7.62
CA ILE A 50 -3.96 -2.88 8.00
C ILE A 50 -3.39 -3.40 9.33
N SER A 51 -2.07 -3.43 9.47
CA SER A 51 -1.41 -3.82 10.73
C SER A 51 -1.69 -2.85 11.87
N PHE A 52 -1.95 -1.57 11.61
CA PHE A 52 -2.34 -0.62 12.66
C PHE A 52 -3.79 -0.84 13.15
N LEU A 53 -4.64 -1.42 12.30
CA LEU A 53 -6.07 -1.59 12.54
C LEU A 53 -6.41 -2.97 13.14
N GLU A 54 -5.53 -3.60 13.93
CA GLU A 54 -5.68 -5.00 14.41
C GLU A 54 -7.03 -5.31 15.08
N ASN A 55 -7.65 -4.31 15.70
CA ASN A 55 -8.95 -4.44 16.38
C ASN A 55 -10.17 -4.06 15.51
N LYS A 56 -9.97 -3.86 14.20
CA LYS A 56 -11.01 -3.49 13.23
C LYS A 56 -10.85 -4.34 11.98
N LEU A 57 -11.97 -4.63 11.30
CA LEU A 57 -11.92 -5.29 9.99
C LEU A 57 -11.58 -4.27 8.90
N PRO A 58 -10.41 -4.33 8.25
CA PRO A 58 -10.09 -3.45 7.13
C PRO A 58 -10.91 -3.85 5.89
N ILE A 59 -11.53 -2.87 5.25
CA ILE A 59 -12.26 -3.04 3.99
C ILE A 59 -11.55 -2.23 2.91
N ILE A 60 -11.11 -2.89 1.86
CA ILE A 60 -10.49 -2.24 0.70
C ILE A 60 -11.58 -2.01 -0.35
N VAL A 61 -11.76 -0.76 -0.77
CA VAL A 61 -12.81 -0.35 -1.70
C VAL A 61 -12.20 0.26 -2.96
N GLY A 62 -12.67 -0.18 -4.12
CA GLY A 62 -12.24 0.33 -5.42
C GLY A 62 -10.83 -0.14 -5.81
N GLY A 63 -10.09 0.73 -6.50
CA GLY A 63 -8.78 0.42 -7.07
C GLY A 63 -8.88 -0.27 -8.44
N THR A 64 -7.74 -0.40 -9.12
CA THR A 64 -7.61 -1.31 -10.26
C THR A 64 -7.09 -2.65 -9.77
N ASN A 65 -7.33 -3.72 -10.53
CA ASN A 65 -6.88 -5.07 -10.17
C ASN A 65 -5.41 -5.09 -9.77
N TYR A 66 -4.55 -4.35 -10.48
CA TYR A 66 -3.13 -4.27 -10.17
C TYR A 66 -2.80 -3.83 -8.73
N TYR A 67 -3.54 -2.84 -8.19
CA TYR A 67 -3.32 -2.37 -6.83
C TYR A 67 -3.82 -3.39 -5.79
N ILE A 68 -4.94 -4.06 -6.07
CA ILE A 68 -5.48 -5.12 -5.19
C ILE A 68 -4.57 -6.35 -5.20
N GLU A 69 -4.15 -6.80 -6.38
CA GLU A 69 -3.24 -7.92 -6.56
C GLU A 69 -1.90 -7.68 -5.86
N SER A 70 -1.40 -6.43 -5.83
CA SER A 70 -0.18 -6.09 -5.10
C SER A 70 -0.26 -6.32 -3.58
N LEU A 71 -1.47 -6.31 -3.02
CA LEU A 71 -1.70 -6.62 -1.60
C LEU A 71 -1.88 -8.12 -1.36
N LEU A 72 -2.48 -8.83 -2.32
CA LEU A 72 -2.79 -10.24 -2.19
C LEU A 72 -1.57 -11.14 -2.49
N TRP A 73 -0.74 -10.74 -3.45
CA TRP A 73 0.30 -11.60 -4.01
C TRP A 73 1.70 -11.02 -3.79
N LYS A 74 2.50 -11.70 -2.97
CA LYS A 74 3.90 -11.32 -2.72
C LYS A 74 4.81 -11.42 -3.96
N VAL A 75 4.42 -12.23 -4.94
CA VAL A 75 5.22 -12.47 -6.17
C VAL A 75 5.10 -11.33 -7.19
N LEU A 76 4.08 -10.47 -7.08
CA LEU A 76 3.78 -9.48 -8.10
C LEU A 76 4.78 -8.31 -8.10
N LEU A 77 5.30 -7.96 -6.92
CA LEU A 77 6.21 -6.84 -6.75
C LEU A 77 7.52 -7.34 -6.13
N ASP A 78 8.65 -6.97 -6.74
CA ASP A 78 9.95 -7.11 -6.08
C ASP A 78 10.05 -6.04 -4.99
N THR A 79 9.81 -6.48 -3.77
CA THR A 79 9.83 -5.65 -2.57
C THR A 79 11.20 -5.63 -1.89
N GLY A 80 12.20 -6.31 -2.47
CA GLY A 80 13.51 -6.50 -1.85
C GLY A 80 13.54 -7.56 -0.73
N GLU A 81 12.39 -7.97 -0.19
CA GLU A 81 12.29 -8.98 0.88
C GLU A 81 12.95 -10.31 0.49
N LEU A 82 12.86 -10.73 -0.78
CA LEU A 82 13.50 -11.94 -1.28
C LEU A 82 15.02 -11.80 -1.47
N ARG A 83 15.52 -10.59 -1.74
CA ARG A 83 16.97 -10.31 -1.79
C ARG A 83 17.58 -10.42 -0.40
N ASP A 84 16.90 -9.90 0.62
CA ASP A 84 17.37 -9.99 1.99
C ASP A 84 17.41 -11.44 2.48
N PHE A 85 16.41 -12.26 2.12
CA PHE A 85 16.44 -13.69 2.42
C PHE A 85 17.64 -14.41 1.77
N HIS A 86 17.95 -14.08 0.50
CA HIS A 86 19.10 -14.67 -0.18
C HIS A 86 20.44 -14.26 0.45
N ILE A 87 20.58 -13.00 0.87
CA ILE A 87 21.77 -12.51 1.57
C ILE A 87 21.93 -13.19 2.93
N LEU A 88 20.84 -13.30 3.72
CA LEU A 88 20.85 -13.92 5.04
C LEU A 88 21.15 -15.42 4.96
N TYR A 89 20.54 -16.13 4.01
CA TYR A 89 20.80 -17.54 3.76
C TYR A 89 22.27 -17.81 3.41
N ASN A 90 22.85 -17.00 2.52
CA ASN A 90 24.26 -17.13 2.16
C ASN A 90 25.20 -16.81 3.33
N ARG A 91 24.83 -15.85 4.20
CA ARG A 91 25.61 -15.50 5.39
C ARG A 91 25.65 -16.64 6.41
N GLN A 92 24.52 -17.31 6.67
CA GLN A 92 24.48 -18.48 7.57
C GLN A 92 25.35 -19.62 7.03
N LYS A 93 25.24 -19.95 5.73
CA LYS A 93 26.06 -21.00 5.11
C LYS A 93 27.58 -20.76 5.20
N ILE A 94 28.02 -19.51 5.20
CA ILE A 94 29.44 -19.16 5.36
C ILE A 94 29.88 -19.33 6.82
N GLN A 95 28.97 -19.09 7.77
CA GLN A 95 29.25 -19.16 9.20
C GLN A 95 29.21 -20.60 9.74
N ASP A 96 28.40 -21.47 9.15
CA ASP A 96 28.30 -22.90 9.49
C ASP A 96 29.39 -23.78 8.84
N ASN A 97 30.19 -23.23 7.91
CA ASN A 97 31.31 -23.90 7.24
C ASN A 97 32.70 -23.50 7.79
N LYS A 98 32.74 -22.94 9.01
CA LYS A 98 33.96 -22.68 9.80
C LYS A 98 33.93 -23.50 11.07
#